data_AF-A0A1V9R7E5-F1
#
_entry.id   AF-A0A1V9R7E5-F1
#
_cell.length_a   1.000
_cell.length_b   1.000
_cell.length_c   1.000
_cell.angle_alpha   90.00
_cell.angle_beta   90.00
_cell.angle_gamma   90.00
#
_symmetry.space_group_name_H-M   'P 1'
#
loop_
_entity.id
_entity.type
_entity.pdbx_description
1 polymer ?
#
loop_
_entity_poly.entity_id
_entity_poly.type
_entity_poly.pdbx_seq_one_letter_code
_entity_poly.pdbx_strand_id
1 'polypeptide(L)'
;MISRLRIISIIFLIITSIFDISLFYYNKIIFNFQRQKMKDVDIIAANNYAALKYFLGAVVLIVIAFFILFFLFKAFSESDGVKDFVTLVTLIILILVAIYLIIKLISIPIFIIICKVVAAGGVIVGLFAGATSNN
;
A
#
# COMPACT_ATOMS: atom_id res chain seq x y z
N MET A 1 -21.78 -17.94 5.25
CA MET A 1 -20.95 -16.93 4.55
C MET A 1 -19.86 -16.34 5.44
N ILE A 2 -20.19 -15.87 6.64
CA ILE A 2 -19.28 -15.25 7.62
C ILE A 2 -18.04 -16.11 7.97
N SER A 3 -18.18 -17.43 8.21
CA SER A 3 -17.02 -18.28 8.54
C SER A 3 -15.99 -18.38 7.41
N ARG A 4 -16.42 -18.35 6.14
CA ARG A 4 -15.51 -18.35 4.98
C ARG A 4 -14.77 -17.00 4.86
N LEU A 5 -15.48 -15.89 5.06
CA LEU A 5 -14.90 -14.54 5.11
C LEU A 5 -13.84 -14.41 6.21
N ARG A 6 -14.08 -14.97 7.41
CA ARG A 6 -13.09 -14.98 8.50
C ARG A 6 -11.80 -15.71 8.12
N ILE A 7 -11.90 -16.88 7.49
CA ILE A 7 -10.72 -17.64 7.03
C ILE A 7 -9.94 -16.81 6.00
N ILE A 8 -10.63 -16.17 5.05
CA ILE A 8 -10.01 -15.29 4.05
C ILE A 8 -9.29 -14.10 4.72
N SER A 9 -9.90 -13.47 5.72
CA SER A 9 -9.29 -12.38 6.48
C SER A 9 -8.03 -12.81 7.25
N ILE A 10 -8.02 -14.01 7.83
CA ILE A 10 -6.85 -14.55 8.54
C ILE A 10 -5.72 -14.84 7.55
N ILE A 11 -6.01 -15.49 6.42
CA ILE A 11 -5.02 -15.74 5.37
C ILE A 11 -4.45 -14.42 4.85
N PHE A 12 -5.31 -13.42 4.63
CA PHE A 12 -4.90 -12.08 4.22
C PHE A 12 -3.95 -11.43 5.25
N LEU A 13 -4.25 -11.53 6.55
CA LEU A 13 -3.38 -11.04 7.62
C LEU A 13 -2.00 -11.69 7.62
N ILE A 14 -1.93 -13.00 7.40
CA ILE A 14 -0.66 -13.73 7.31
C ILE A 14 0.15 -13.26 6.11
N ILE A 15 -0.47 -13.18 4.92
CA ILE A 15 0.19 -12.70 3.69
C ILE A 15 0.69 -11.26 3.89
N THR A 16 -0.15 -10.41 4.47
CA THR A 16 0.19 -9.01 4.77
C THR A 16 1.39 -8.91 5.72
N SER A 17 1.43 -9.76 6.75
CA SER A 17 2.54 -9.79 7.71
C SER A 17 3.87 -10.22 7.07
N ILE A 18 3.84 -11.24 6.20
CA ILE A 18 5.03 -11.69 5.44
C ILE A 18 5.51 -10.57 4.50
N PHE A 19 4.56 -9.91 3.84
CA PHE A 19 4.85 -8.79 2.96
C PHE A 19 5.48 -7.62 3.74
N ASP A 20 4.97 -7.31 4.92
CA ASP A 20 5.45 -6.24 5.78
C ASP A 20 6.89 -6.45 6.28
N ILE A 21 7.26 -7.69 6.62
CA ILE A 21 8.64 -8.04 7.00
C ILE A 21 9.58 -7.82 5.81
N SER A 22 9.15 -8.25 4.62
CA SER A 22 9.93 -8.07 3.39
C SER A 22 10.11 -6.58 3.10
N LEU A 23 9.05 -5.79 3.21
CA LEU A 23 9.04 -4.36 2.97
C LEU A 23 9.94 -3.59 3.96
N PHE A 24 9.98 -4.02 5.23
CA PHE A 24 10.91 -3.48 6.22
C PHE A 24 12.38 -3.69 5.80
N TYR A 25 12.72 -4.88 5.33
CA TYR A 25 14.08 -5.19 4.86
C TYR A 25 14.48 -4.32 3.66
N TYR A 26 13.58 -4.16 2.68
CA TYR A 26 13.83 -3.32 1.50
C TYR A 26 13.92 -1.82 1.84
N ASN A 27 13.08 -1.32 2.74
CA ASN A 27 13.20 0.07 3.21
C ASN A 27 14.57 0.36 3.84
N LYS A 28 15.12 -0.61 4.59
CA LYS A 28 16.47 -0.48 5.16
C LYS A 28 17.55 -0.39 4.08
N ILE A 29 17.43 -1.16 3.02
CA ILE A 29 18.34 -1.11 1.85
C ILE A 29 18.26 0.27 1.18
N ILE A 30 17.05 0.77 0.94
CA ILE A 30 16.83 2.07 0.29
C ILE A 30 17.35 3.21 1.14
N PHE A 31 17.15 3.16 2.45
CA PHE A 31 17.71 4.14 3.38
C PHE A 31 19.24 4.16 3.33
N ASN A 32 19.89 2.99 3.20
CA ASN A 32 21.33 2.91 3.02
C ASN A 32 21.79 3.53 1.69
N PHE A 33 21.07 3.31 0.59
CA PHE A 33 21.37 3.95 -0.70
C PHE A 33 21.16 5.47 -0.68
N GLN A 34 20.13 5.96 0.02
CA GLN A 34 19.94 7.39 0.24
C GLN A 34 21.08 8.01 1.06
N ARG A 35 21.59 7.30 2.08
CA ARG A 35 22.78 7.73 2.83
C ARG A 35 24.04 7.83 1.97
N GLN A 36 24.14 7.02 0.93
CA GLN A 36 25.24 7.06 -0.05
C GLN A 36 25.06 8.17 -1.11
N LYS A 37 24.02 9.01 -1.00
CA LYS A 37 23.70 10.10 -1.95
C LYS A 37 23.51 9.62 -3.40
N MET A 38 23.05 8.38 -3.60
CA MET A 38 22.67 7.91 -4.93
C MET A 38 21.47 8.70 -5.46
N LYS A 39 21.38 8.89 -6.78
CA LYS A 39 20.25 9.61 -7.38
C LYS A 39 18.98 8.76 -7.23
N ASP A 40 17.86 9.44 -6.99
CA ASP A 40 16.54 8.84 -6.77
C ASP A 40 16.14 7.81 -7.86
N VAL A 41 16.49 8.08 -9.13
CA VAL A 41 16.23 7.17 -10.27
C VAL A 41 17.07 5.88 -10.19
N ASP A 42 18.33 6.01 -9.80
CA ASP A 42 19.24 4.87 -9.64
C ASP A 42 18.80 3.98 -8.48
N ILE A 43 18.23 4.57 -7.42
CA ILE A 43 17.68 3.85 -6.27
C ILE A 43 16.43 3.04 -6.68
N ILE A 44 15.58 3.58 -7.55
CA ILE A 44 14.40 2.85 -8.07
C ILE A 44 14.82 1.72 -9.02
N ALA A 45 15.82 1.96 -9.87
CA ALA A 45 16.33 0.97 -10.83
C ALA A 45 17.20 -0.10 -10.16
N ALA A 46 17.77 0.19 -8.98
CA ALA A 46 18.59 -0.74 -8.23
C ALA A 46 17.83 -2.04 -7.91
N ASN A 47 18.57 -3.15 -7.97
CA ASN A 47 18.05 -4.49 -7.69
C ASN A 47 16.81 -4.85 -8.53
N ASN A 48 16.87 -4.59 -9.84
CA ASN A 48 15.83 -4.98 -10.82
C ASN A 48 14.42 -4.47 -10.44
N TYR A 49 14.33 -3.18 -10.12
CA TYR A 49 13.07 -2.51 -9.75
C TYR A 49 12.35 -3.16 -8.56
N ALA A 50 13.08 -3.79 -7.64
CA ALA A 50 12.51 -4.45 -6.47
C ALA A 50 11.65 -3.48 -5.65
N ALA A 51 12.18 -2.29 -5.36
CA ALA A 51 11.47 -1.23 -4.65
C ALA A 51 10.08 -0.92 -5.26
N LEU A 52 10.04 -0.77 -6.58
CA LEU A 52 8.80 -0.50 -7.30
C LEU A 52 7.82 -1.69 -7.25
N LYS A 53 8.33 -2.92 -7.39
CA LYS A 53 7.52 -4.15 -7.28
C LYS A 53 6.88 -4.28 -5.89
N TYR A 54 7.61 -3.99 -4.82
CA TYR A 54 7.06 -4.00 -3.46
C TYR A 54 6.07 -2.85 -3.23
N PHE A 55 6.29 -1.68 -3.83
CA PHE A 55 5.31 -0.60 -3.77
C PHE A 55 3.99 -0.99 -4.45
N LEU A 56 4.06 -1.53 -5.68
CA LEU A 56 2.89 -2.05 -6.40
C LEU A 56 2.19 -3.17 -5.62
N GLY A 57 2.95 -4.09 -5.02
CA GLY A 57 2.40 -5.15 -4.17
C GLY A 57 1.63 -4.60 -2.96
N ALA A 58 2.14 -3.55 -2.32
CA ALA A 58 1.46 -2.90 -1.20
C ALA A 58 0.13 -2.25 -1.64
N VAL A 59 0.10 -1.61 -2.82
CA VAL A 59 -1.13 -1.05 -3.40
C VAL A 59 -2.17 -2.15 -3.65
N VAL A 60 -1.76 -3.29 -4.21
CA VAL A 60 -2.65 -4.43 -4.45
C VAL A 60 -3.23 -4.97 -3.13
N LEU A 61 -2.41 -5.10 -2.08
CA LEU A 61 -2.87 -5.55 -0.77
C LEU A 61 -3.91 -4.60 -0.16
N ILE A 62 -3.73 -3.28 -0.33
CA ILE A 62 -4.70 -2.28 0.13
C ILE A 62 -6.03 -2.44 -0.62
N VAL A 63 -5.99 -2.61 -1.95
CA VAL A 63 -7.22 -2.84 -2.74
C VAL A 63 -7.95 -4.11 -2.27
N ILE A 64 -7.23 -5.20 -2.05
CA ILE A 64 -7.80 -6.46 -1.53
C ILE A 64 -8.40 -6.24 -0.13
N ALA A 65 -7.73 -5.47 0.74
CA ALA A 65 -8.26 -5.13 2.08
C ALA A 65 -9.60 -4.40 1.99
N PHE A 66 -9.74 -3.44 1.06
CA PHE A 66 -11.00 -2.74 0.83
C PHE A 66 -12.11 -3.67 0.36
N PHE A 67 -11.83 -4.61 -0.54
CA PHE A 67 -12.82 -5.61 -0.95
C PHE A 67 -13.26 -6.49 0.23
N ILE A 68 -12.31 -6.98 1.03
CA ILE A 68 -12.61 -7.79 2.23
C ILE A 68 -13.48 -7.00 3.22
N LEU A 69 -13.15 -5.73 3.46
CA LEU A 69 -13.93 -4.83 4.30
C LEU A 69 -15.35 -4.64 3.76
N PHE A 70 -15.51 -4.38 2.46
CA PHE A 70 -16.81 -4.22 1.82
C PHE A 70 -17.69 -5.47 1.99
N PHE A 71 -17.14 -6.66 1.73
CA PHE A 71 -17.89 -7.91 1.90
C PHE A 71 -18.22 -8.21 3.36
N LEU A 72 -17.36 -7.82 4.31
CA LEU A 72 -17.64 -7.92 5.75
C LEU A 72 -18.76 -6.97 6.18
N PHE A 73 -18.74 -5.72 5.72
CA PHE A 73 -19.82 -4.76 5.99
C PHE A 73 -21.17 -5.24 5.44
N LYS A 74 -21.18 -5.75 4.20
CA LYS A 74 -22.40 -6.34 3.60
C LYS A 74 -22.89 -7.57 4.38
N ALA A 75 -21.98 -8.44 4.79
CA ALA A 75 -22.35 -9.60 5.60
C ALA A 75 -22.87 -9.21 7.01
N PHE A 76 -22.44 -8.05 7.53
CA PHE A 76 -22.92 -7.51 8.80
C PHE A 76 -24.32 -6.91 8.68
N SER A 77 -24.62 -6.18 7.59
CA SER A 77 -25.96 -5.61 7.38
C SER A 77 -27.07 -6.66 7.22
N GLU A 78 -26.70 -7.91 6.94
CA GLU A 78 -27.61 -9.05 6.76
C GLU A 78 -27.67 -9.98 8.01
N SER A 79 -27.04 -9.61 9.14
CA SER A 79 -26.92 -10.43 10.36
C SER A 79 -27.94 -10.02 11.45
N ASP A 80 -28.70 -10.98 12.01
CA ASP A 80 -29.71 -10.77 13.08
C ASP A 80 -29.10 -10.55 14.49
N GLY A 81 -28.05 -9.74 14.62
CA GLY A 81 -27.66 -9.08 15.88
C GLY A 81 -26.90 -9.90 16.95
N VAL A 82 -26.92 -11.23 16.92
CA VAL A 82 -26.42 -12.05 18.07
C VAL A 82 -25.06 -12.74 17.81
N LYS A 83 -24.58 -12.83 16.56
CA LYS A 83 -23.23 -13.37 16.22
C LYS A 83 -22.15 -12.28 16.10
N ASP A 84 -22.43 -11.10 16.64
CA ASP A 84 -21.81 -9.86 16.19
C ASP A 84 -20.51 -9.49 16.88
N PHE A 85 -20.23 -9.93 18.12
CA PHE A 85 -19.02 -9.47 18.82
C PHE A 85 -17.73 -9.87 18.10
N VAL A 86 -17.57 -11.15 17.74
CA VAL A 86 -16.36 -11.63 17.05
C VAL A 86 -16.23 -11.02 15.64
N THR A 87 -17.36 -10.82 14.95
CA THR A 87 -17.38 -10.23 13.61
C THR A 87 -17.04 -8.73 13.67
N LEU A 88 -17.55 -8.02 14.68
CA LEU A 88 -17.27 -6.61 14.96
C LEU A 88 -15.82 -6.39 15.36
N VAL A 89 -15.27 -7.26 16.22
CA VAL A 89 -13.83 -7.27 16.56
C VAL A 89 -12.98 -7.51 15.30
N THR A 90 -13.37 -8.45 14.44
CA THR A 90 -12.66 -8.73 13.17
C THR A 90 -12.68 -7.51 12.24
N LEU A 91 -13.81 -6.80 12.18
CA LEU A 91 -13.98 -5.60 11.36
C LEU A 91 -13.12 -4.45 11.89
N ILE A 92 -13.10 -4.21 13.20
CA ILE A 92 -12.24 -3.20 13.84
C ILE A 92 -10.75 -3.52 13.57
N ILE A 93 -10.33 -4.78 13.73
CA ILE A 93 -8.95 -5.20 13.45
C ILE A 93 -8.60 -4.93 11.99
N LEU A 94 -9.48 -5.26 11.04
CA LEU A 94 -9.23 -5.02 9.62
C LEU A 94 -9.18 -3.52 9.27
N ILE A 95 -10.00 -2.68 9.91
CA ILE A 95 -9.91 -1.22 9.76
C ILE A 95 -8.57 -0.72 10.28
N LEU A 96 -8.13 -1.16 11.47
CA LEU A 96 -6.84 -0.78 12.03
C LEU A 96 -5.68 -1.24 11.13
N VAL A 97 -5.76 -2.46 10.56
CA VAL A 97 -4.77 -2.98 9.60
C VAL A 97 -4.76 -2.16 8.31
N ALA A 98 -5.92 -1.78 7.78
CA ALA A 98 -6.00 -0.93 6.60
C ALA A 98 -5.37 0.46 6.86
N ILE A 99 -5.68 1.08 8.00
CA ILE A 99 -5.08 2.36 8.42
C ILE A 99 -3.55 2.21 8.57
N TYR A 100 -3.10 1.15 9.24
CA TYR A 100 -1.68 0.84 9.40
C TYR A 100 -0.99 0.70 8.04
N LEU A 101 -1.56 -0.05 7.10
CA LEU A 101 -1.02 -0.24 5.76
C LEU A 101 -0.97 1.09 4.98
N ILE A 102 -1.98 1.95 5.11
CA ILE A 102 -2.00 3.28 4.46
C ILE A 102 -0.90 4.18 5.03
N ILE A 103 -0.80 4.29 6.36
CA ILE A 103 0.25 5.09 7.02
C ILE A 103 1.63 4.59 6.61
N LYS A 104 1.81 3.26 6.60
CA LYS A 104 3.06 2.63 6.19
C LYS A 104 3.36 2.91 4.73
N LEU A 105 2.37 2.81 3.84
CA LEU A 105 2.51 3.12 2.41
C LEU A 105 3.05 4.54 2.20
N ILE A 106 2.45 5.53 2.88
CA ILE A 106 2.83 6.95 2.76
C ILE A 106 4.21 7.21 3.38
N SER A 107 4.54 6.48 4.45
CA SER A 107 5.81 6.64 5.17
C SER A 107 7.00 5.93 4.52
N ILE A 108 6.75 5.10 3.50
CA ILE A 108 7.80 4.39 2.78
C ILE A 108 8.62 5.39 1.95
N PRO A 109 9.96 5.39 2.05
CA PRO A 109 10.83 6.23 1.24
C PRO A 109 10.58 6.11 -0.28
N ILE A 110 10.20 4.91 -0.75
CA ILE A 110 9.82 4.64 -2.14
C ILE A 110 8.66 5.52 -2.60
N PHE A 111 7.63 5.69 -1.78
CA PHE A 111 6.48 6.52 -2.14
C PHE A 111 6.92 7.98 -2.31
N ILE A 112 7.74 8.48 -1.39
CA ILE A 112 8.30 9.84 -1.47
C ILE A 112 9.14 10.00 -2.75
N ILE A 113 9.98 9.02 -3.08
CA ILE A 113 10.79 9.05 -4.31
C ILE A 113 9.89 9.05 -5.56
N ILE A 114 8.87 8.18 -5.61
CA ILE A 114 7.92 8.14 -6.74
C ILE A 114 7.21 9.49 -6.87
N CYS A 115 6.70 10.08 -5.78
CA CYS A 115 6.07 11.38 -5.80
C CYS A 115 7.01 12.48 -6.31
N LYS A 116 8.28 12.46 -5.90
CA LYS A 116 9.29 13.42 -6.41
C LYS A 116 9.53 13.26 -7.91
N VAL A 117 9.67 12.03 -8.40
CA VAL A 117 9.86 11.74 -9.83
C VAL A 117 8.64 12.17 -10.64
N VAL A 118 7.43 11.85 -10.17
CA VAL A 118 6.18 12.27 -10.82
C VAL A 118 6.01 13.78 -10.81
N ALA A 119 6.32 14.45 -9.69
CA ALA A 119 6.27 15.91 -9.62
C ALA A 119 7.29 16.56 -10.57
N ALA A 120 8.52 16.05 -10.63
CA ALA A 120 9.53 16.53 -11.58
C ALA A 120 9.08 16.32 -13.04
N GLY A 121 8.53 15.15 -13.36
CA GLY A 121 7.96 14.87 -14.69
C GLY A 121 6.79 15.78 -15.04
N GLY A 122 5.86 16.00 -14.10
CA GLY A 122 4.70 16.88 -14.28
C GLY A 122 5.09 18.35 -14.48
N VAL A 123 6.10 18.83 -13.76
CA VAL A 123 6.65 20.19 -13.95
C VAL A 123 7.28 20.34 -15.33
N ILE A 124 8.03 19.34 -15.79
CA ILE A 124 8.64 19.34 -17.13
C ILE A 124 7.53 19.35 -18.20
N VAL A 125 6.55 18.45 -18.12
CA VAL A 125 5.44 18.40 -19.08
C VAL A 125 4.63 19.69 -19.06
N GLY A 126 4.37 20.28 -17.90
CA GLY A 126 3.67 21.56 -17.77
C GLY A 126 4.43 22.74 -18.39
N LEU A 127 5.76 22.78 -18.26
CA LEU A 127 6.61 23.79 -18.89
C LEU A 127 6.61 23.65 -20.43
N PHE A 128 6.69 22.42 -20.95
CA PHE A 128 6.65 22.18 -22.40
C PHE A 128 5.25 22.38 -23.01
N ALA A 129 4.19 22.05 -22.28
CA ALA A 129 2.81 22.33 -22.68
C ALA A 129 2.51 23.85 -22.67
N GLY A 130 3.03 24.58 -21.66
CA GLY A 130 2.93 26.04 -21.61
C GLY A 130 3.71 26.73 -22.74
N ALA A 131 4.87 26.20 -23.11
CA ALA A 131 5.67 26.72 -24.23
C ALA A 131 5.04 26.49 -25.61
N THR A 132 4.23 25.44 -25.76
CA THR A 132 3.52 25.12 -27.02
C THR A 132 2.15 25.79 -27.14
N SER A 133 1.53 26.19 -26.03
CA SER A 133 0.26 26.95 -26.03
C SER A 133 0.43 28.44 -26.34
N ASN A 134 1.66 28.98 -26.26
CA ASN A 134 1.98 30.40 -26.48
C ASN A 134 2.58 30.68 -27.87
N ASN A 135 2.62 29.68 -28.76
CA ASN A 135 2.99 29.80 -30.17
C ASN A 135 1.79 29.49 -31.06
#